data_AF-Q7UZC5-F1
#
_entry.id   AF-Q7UZC5-F1
#
_cell.length_a   1.000
_cell.length_b   1.000
_cell.length_c   1.000
_cell.angle_alpha   90.00
_cell.angle_beta   90.00
_cell.angle_gamma   90.00
#
_symmetry.space_group_name_H-M   'P 1'
#
loop_
_entity.id
_entity.type
_entity.pdbx_description
1 polymer ?
#
loop_
_entity_poly.entity_id
_entity_poly.type
_entity_poly.pdbx_seq_one_letter_code
_entity_poly.pdbx_strand_id
1 'polypeptide(L)'
;MTPLLFSRELGNDSMHRLHSPVRNASALIFAVVAFSTSINASEPKPIEAWDRVVCIQSQVESKPDTGKLCSAFLVTADERLFLVTAGHASAETNLKSKLRYRDPDGVTQWVSLKTFFRTSTNPWQRNEQSDFAIAELPSVDGAETYRSHLSALSISLDSICTETPPRTTEIVAVGFPLAIGAGDVISPVAVVGHIASRETNTANTWGHEPIVYCSPALAQGTSGGPAFLNNQPDGELTVIGMHIGVVKDVSGAKLSKMVPANLIRDQISSHATDE
;
A
#
# COMPACT_ATOMS: atom_id res chain seq x y z
N MET A 1 6.31 42.85 -33.90
CA MET A 1 7.71 42.77 -34.39
C MET A 1 7.88 41.43 -35.08
N THR A 2 8.15 41.47 -36.37
CA THR A 2 8.54 40.35 -37.24
C THR A 2 9.86 40.80 -37.91
N PRO A 3 10.65 39.93 -38.56
CA PRO A 3 11.14 38.58 -38.25
C PRO A 3 12.70 38.57 -38.30
N LEU A 4 13.36 37.40 -38.24
CA LEU A 4 14.60 37.16 -39.01
C LEU A 4 14.86 35.66 -39.22
N LEU A 5 15.11 35.35 -40.49
CA LEU A 5 15.46 34.07 -41.10
C LEU A 5 16.90 33.65 -40.78
N PHE A 6 17.20 32.34 -40.92
CA PHE A 6 18.39 31.91 -41.70
C PHE A 6 18.26 30.45 -42.16
N SER A 7 18.29 30.26 -43.49
CA SER A 7 18.51 28.99 -44.19
C SER A 7 20.00 28.64 -44.23
N ARG A 8 20.36 27.35 -44.34
CA ARG A 8 21.34 26.91 -45.34
C ARG A 8 21.33 25.40 -45.60
N GLU A 9 21.69 25.13 -46.85
CA GLU A 9 21.58 23.93 -47.67
C GLU A 9 22.90 23.14 -47.79
N LEU A 10 22.73 21.87 -48.20
CA LEU A 10 23.51 21.07 -49.15
C LEU A 10 24.94 20.60 -48.83
N GLY A 11 25.19 19.32 -49.18
CA GLY A 11 26.52 18.73 -49.30
C GLY A 11 26.50 17.23 -49.64
N ASN A 12 26.30 16.91 -50.92
CA ASN A 12 26.65 15.63 -51.58
C ASN A 12 28.08 15.18 -51.25
N ASP A 13 28.38 13.87 -51.21
CA ASP A 13 29.23 13.28 -52.26
C ASP A 13 29.31 11.75 -52.28
N SER A 14 29.62 11.27 -53.48
CA SER A 14 29.37 9.94 -54.00
C SER A 14 30.54 8.96 -53.86
N MET A 15 30.18 7.67 -54.00
CA MET A 15 30.99 6.49 -54.33
C MET A 15 32.36 6.70 -54.99
N HIS A 16 33.36 5.92 -54.56
CA HIS A 16 34.26 5.23 -55.49
C HIS A 16 34.79 3.87 -54.96
N ARG A 17 34.53 2.87 -55.81
CA ARG A 17 35.01 1.50 -56.05
C ARG A 17 36.28 0.94 -55.35
N LEU A 18 36.07 -0.30 -54.86
CA LEU A 18 36.81 -1.57 -55.10
C LEU A 18 38.35 -1.57 -55.19
N HIS A 19 38.97 -2.28 -54.25
CA HIS A 19 40.03 -3.27 -54.50
C HIS A 19 40.05 -4.33 -53.37
N SER A 20 39.76 -5.58 -53.71
CA SER A 20 40.27 -6.78 -53.02
C SER A 20 41.44 -7.33 -53.86
N PRO A 21 42.21 -8.39 -53.49
CA PRO A 21 42.13 -9.26 -52.30
C PRO A 21 43.51 -9.61 -51.69
N VAL A 22 43.61 -9.92 -50.39
CA VAL A 22 44.67 -10.84 -49.90
C VAL A 22 44.14 -11.71 -48.76
N ARG A 23 44.35 -13.02 -48.95
CA ARG A 23 44.15 -14.14 -48.04
C ARG A 23 44.76 -13.88 -46.66
N ASN A 24 44.04 -14.26 -45.60
CA ASN A 24 44.61 -14.95 -44.44
C ASN A 24 43.48 -15.67 -43.70
N ALA A 25 43.46 -17.00 -43.84
CA ALA A 25 42.63 -17.87 -43.04
C ALA A 25 43.18 -17.88 -41.62
N SER A 26 42.60 -17.06 -40.74
CA SER A 26 42.74 -17.21 -39.29
C SER A 26 41.46 -17.87 -38.79
N ALA A 27 41.58 -19.13 -38.39
CA ALA A 27 40.53 -19.86 -37.70
C ALA A 27 40.25 -19.15 -36.36
N LEU A 28 39.20 -18.34 -36.33
CA LEU A 28 38.71 -17.74 -35.10
C LEU A 28 37.81 -18.77 -34.42
N ILE A 29 38.39 -19.54 -33.48
CA ILE A 29 37.64 -20.38 -32.57
C ILE A 29 36.89 -19.44 -31.62
N PHE A 30 35.62 -19.15 -31.92
CA PHE A 30 34.70 -18.59 -30.93
C PHE A 30 34.41 -19.69 -29.91
N ALA A 31 35.20 -19.73 -28.84
CA ALA A 31 34.82 -20.42 -27.62
C ALA A 31 33.61 -19.68 -27.05
N VAL A 32 32.40 -20.15 -27.37
CA VAL A 32 31.18 -19.76 -26.66
C VAL A 32 31.32 -20.37 -25.26
N VAL A 33 31.95 -19.62 -24.36
CA VAL A 33 31.83 -19.88 -22.93
C VAL A 33 30.39 -19.56 -22.59
N ALA A 34 29.55 -20.59 -22.60
CA ALA A 34 28.24 -20.53 -21.98
C ALA A 34 28.49 -20.28 -20.49
N PHE A 35 28.55 -19.01 -20.10
CA PHE A 35 28.33 -18.63 -18.72
C PHE A 35 26.89 -19.01 -18.44
N SER A 36 26.70 -20.23 -17.93
CA SER A 36 25.53 -20.56 -17.14
C SER A 36 25.57 -19.60 -15.95
N THR A 37 25.01 -18.40 -16.13
CA THR A 37 24.55 -17.60 -15.01
C THR A 37 23.46 -18.45 -14.39
N SER A 38 23.85 -19.28 -13.41
CA SER A 38 22.93 -19.81 -12.44
C SER A 38 22.29 -18.59 -11.81
N ILE A 39 21.14 -18.19 -12.36
CA ILE A 39 20.23 -17.31 -11.67
C ILE A 39 19.88 -18.14 -10.45
N ASN A 40 20.57 -17.87 -9.33
CA ASN A 40 20.12 -18.28 -8.03
C ASN A 40 18.78 -17.57 -7.90
N ALA A 41 17.70 -18.26 -8.31
CA ALA A 41 16.37 -17.96 -7.88
C ALA A 41 16.44 -18.13 -6.37
N SER A 42 16.70 -17.02 -5.67
CA SER A 42 16.61 -16.99 -4.22
C SER A 42 15.22 -17.49 -3.88
N GLU A 43 15.13 -18.49 -3.00
CA GLU A 43 13.85 -18.98 -2.53
C GLU A 43 12.96 -17.79 -2.12
N PRO A 44 11.64 -17.85 -2.39
CA PRO A 44 10.73 -16.79 -2.01
C PRO A 44 10.92 -16.48 -0.53
N LYS A 45 11.28 -15.23 -0.21
CA LYS A 45 11.35 -14.81 1.18
C LYS A 45 9.93 -14.90 1.77
N PRO A 46 9.78 -15.50 2.97
CA PRO A 46 8.48 -15.57 3.62
C PRO A 46 7.89 -14.17 3.79
N ILE A 47 6.58 -14.06 3.70
CA ILE A 47 5.83 -12.82 3.98
C ILE A 47 6.18 -12.36 5.40
N GLU A 48 6.74 -11.16 5.52
CA GLU A 48 7.02 -10.54 6.81
C GLU A 48 5.74 -9.87 7.36
N ALA A 49 5.72 -9.56 8.66
CA ALA A 49 4.60 -8.88 9.31
C ALA A 49 4.15 -7.61 8.56
N TRP A 50 5.12 -6.84 8.05
CA TRP A 50 4.88 -5.54 7.42
C TRP A 50 4.35 -5.68 5.99
N ASP A 51 4.62 -6.79 5.30
CA ASP A 51 4.11 -7.06 3.95
C ASP A 51 2.58 -7.22 3.91
N ARG A 52 1.94 -7.38 5.08
CA ARG A 52 0.49 -7.44 5.26
C ARG A 52 -0.23 -6.10 5.07
N VAL A 53 0.53 -5.01 4.92
CA VAL A 53 -0.01 -3.68 4.60
C VAL A 53 -0.02 -3.47 3.09
N VAL A 54 -1.20 -3.16 2.56
CA VAL A 54 -1.42 -2.96 1.13
C VAL A 54 -1.60 -1.48 0.81
N CYS A 55 -1.35 -1.10 -0.44
CA CYS A 55 -1.54 0.26 -0.90
C CYS A 55 -2.77 0.35 -1.80
N ILE A 56 -3.65 1.33 -1.54
CA ILE A 56 -4.71 1.69 -2.47
C ILE A 56 -4.23 2.88 -3.31
N GLN A 57 -4.27 2.71 -4.63
CA GLN A 57 -4.04 3.77 -5.60
C GLN A 57 -5.37 4.21 -6.22
N SER A 58 -5.81 5.40 -5.85
CA SER A 58 -7.00 6.03 -6.42
C SER A 58 -6.66 6.77 -7.71
N GLN A 59 -7.42 6.53 -8.77
CA GLN A 59 -7.25 7.26 -10.03
C GLN A 59 -7.78 8.69 -9.89
N VAL A 60 -6.98 9.66 -10.33
CA VAL A 60 -7.42 11.04 -10.51
C VAL A 60 -7.73 11.22 -11.99
N GLU A 61 -8.98 11.45 -12.36
CA GLU A 61 -9.40 11.50 -13.78
C GLU A 61 -8.62 12.53 -14.60
N SER A 62 -8.24 13.65 -13.98
CA SER A 62 -7.45 14.70 -14.64
C SER A 62 -5.96 14.41 -14.73
N LYS A 63 -5.45 13.39 -14.00
CA LYS A 63 -4.04 12.98 -13.96
C LYS A 63 -3.92 11.48 -13.70
N PRO A 64 -4.15 10.63 -14.72
CA PRO A 64 -4.20 9.18 -14.55
C PRO A 64 -2.91 8.57 -13.99
N ASP A 65 -1.77 9.24 -14.21
CA ASP A 65 -0.44 8.78 -13.76
C ASP A 65 -0.01 9.31 -12.38
N THR A 66 -0.80 10.19 -11.74
CA THR A 66 -0.47 10.78 -10.43
C THR A 66 -1.49 10.40 -9.36
N GLY A 67 -2.00 9.17 -9.42
CA GLY A 67 -3.03 8.67 -8.50
C GLY A 67 -2.69 8.93 -7.03
N LYS A 68 -3.69 9.27 -6.22
CA LYS A 68 -3.51 9.43 -4.78
C LYS A 68 -3.30 8.06 -4.15
N LEU A 69 -2.35 7.97 -3.22
CA LEU A 69 -2.00 6.73 -2.54
C LEU A 69 -2.39 6.82 -1.07
N CYS A 70 -2.96 5.75 -0.55
CA CYS A 70 -3.19 5.55 0.87
C CYS A 70 -2.85 4.11 1.25
N SER A 71 -2.74 3.89 2.56
CA SER A 71 -2.46 2.58 3.13
C SER A 71 -3.78 1.88 3.47
N ALA A 72 -3.74 0.56 3.51
CA ALA A 72 -4.83 -0.28 3.94
C ALA A 72 -4.29 -1.61 4.46
N PHE A 73 -5.13 -2.39 5.13
CA PHE A 73 -4.80 -3.74 5.54
C PHE A 73 -6.03 -4.63 5.45
N LEU A 74 -5.81 -5.94 5.50
CA LEU A 74 -6.87 -6.94 5.39
C LEU A 74 -7.11 -7.59 6.74
N VAL A 75 -8.37 -7.84 7.07
CA VAL A 75 -8.79 -8.55 8.26
C VAL A 75 -9.66 -9.73 7.86
N THR A 76 -9.40 -10.91 8.41
CA THR A 76 -10.25 -12.09 8.22
C THR A 76 -11.05 -12.37 9.48
N ALA A 77 -12.36 -12.57 9.33
CA ALA A 77 -13.29 -12.97 10.38
C ALA A 77 -14.28 -13.97 9.78
N ASP A 78 -14.44 -15.14 10.40
CA ASP A 78 -15.41 -16.16 9.96
C ASP A 78 -15.37 -16.45 8.44
N GLU A 79 -14.17 -16.70 7.90
CA GLU A 79 -13.89 -16.94 6.46
C GLU A 79 -14.16 -15.76 5.50
N ARG A 80 -14.68 -14.65 6.03
CA ARG A 80 -14.91 -13.40 5.31
C ARG A 80 -13.66 -12.53 5.37
N LEU A 81 -13.43 -11.77 4.30
CA LEU A 81 -12.22 -10.96 4.12
C LEU A 81 -12.62 -9.50 4.00
N PHE A 82 -12.11 -8.67 4.90
CA PHE A 82 -12.42 -7.25 4.99
C PHE A 82 -11.18 -6.42 4.64
N LEU A 83 -11.33 -5.47 3.74
CA LEU A 83 -10.36 -4.42 3.48
C LEU A 83 -10.65 -3.24 4.39
N VAL A 84 -9.64 -2.76 5.12
CA VAL A 84 -9.75 -1.67 6.10
C VAL A 84 -8.86 -0.51 5.68
N THR A 85 -9.39 0.71 5.68
CA THR A 85 -8.62 1.94 5.41
C THR A 85 -9.25 3.16 6.10
N ALA A 86 -8.64 4.34 5.96
CA ALA A 86 -9.18 5.59 6.48
C ALA A 86 -10.47 6.01 5.74
N GLY A 87 -11.42 6.64 6.45
CA GLY A 87 -12.71 7.05 5.90
C GLY A 87 -12.59 8.13 4.82
N HIS A 88 -11.66 9.08 4.96
CA HIS A 88 -11.35 10.03 3.88
C HIS A 88 -10.68 9.35 2.69
N ALA A 89 -9.87 8.31 2.92
CA ALA A 89 -9.18 7.59 1.87
C ALA A 89 -10.18 6.78 1.04
N SER A 90 -11.13 6.11 1.69
CA SER A 90 -12.20 5.36 1.01
C SER A 90 -13.08 6.26 0.13
N ALA A 91 -13.37 7.48 0.56
CA ALA A 91 -14.12 8.47 -0.20
C ALA A 91 -13.43 8.92 -1.51
N GLU A 92 -12.12 8.71 -1.63
CA GLU A 92 -11.36 9.01 -2.86
C GLU A 92 -11.28 7.81 -3.82
N THR A 93 -11.75 6.63 -3.40
CA THR A 93 -11.67 5.43 -4.23
C THR A 93 -12.86 5.28 -5.16
N ASN A 94 -12.67 4.48 -6.22
CA ASN A 94 -13.72 4.02 -7.11
C ASN A 94 -13.36 2.63 -7.65
N LEU A 95 -14.21 2.04 -8.49
CA LEU A 95 -13.98 0.70 -9.05
C LEU A 95 -12.66 0.57 -9.85
N LYS A 96 -12.12 1.67 -10.40
CA LYS A 96 -10.84 1.69 -11.11
C LYS A 96 -9.64 1.87 -10.18
N SER A 97 -9.85 2.19 -8.90
CA SER A 97 -8.78 2.18 -7.91
C SER A 97 -8.14 0.79 -7.85
N LYS A 98 -6.84 0.75 -7.59
CA LYS A 98 -6.05 -0.48 -7.57
C LYS A 98 -5.53 -0.75 -6.16
N LEU A 99 -5.62 -2.00 -5.74
CA LEU A 99 -4.83 -2.53 -4.63
C LEU A 99 -3.47 -2.95 -5.17
N ARG A 100 -2.42 -2.56 -4.46
CA ARG A 100 -1.04 -2.97 -4.70
C ARG A 100 -0.54 -3.67 -3.45
N TYR A 101 0.04 -4.85 -3.62
CA TYR A 101 0.45 -5.71 -2.51
C TYR A 101 1.53 -6.69 -2.96
N ARG A 102 2.22 -7.29 -2.00
CA ARG A 102 3.20 -8.36 -2.23
C ARG A 102 2.48 -9.69 -2.15
N ASP A 103 2.51 -10.52 -3.19
CA ASP A 103 1.91 -11.85 -3.13
C ASP A 103 2.76 -12.81 -2.28
N PRO A 104 2.27 -14.03 -1.99
CA PRO A 104 3.01 -15.03 -1.22
C PRO A 104 4.36 -15.46 -1.81
N ASP A 105 4.55 -15.27 -3.12
CA ASP A 105 5.82 -15.56 -3.79
C ASP A 105 6.78 -14.35 -3.74
N GLY A 106 6.37 -13.26 -3.11
CA GLY A 106 7.16 -12.05 -2.92
C GLY A 106 7.11 -11.08 -4.11
N VAL A 107 6.22 -11.28 -5.06
CA VAL A 107 6.07 -10.46 -6.26
C VAL A 107 5.03 -9.37 -6.04
N THR A 108 5.29 -8.18 -6.58
CA THR A 108 4.32 -7.08 -6.51
C THR A 108 3.17 -7.31 -7.47
N GLN A 109 1.96 -7.37 -6.92
CA GLN A 109 0.71 -7.54 -7.64
C GLN A 109 -0.14 -6.29 -7.61
N TRP A 110 -1.08 -6.24 -8.56
CA TRP A 110 -2.01 -5.14 -8.75
C TRP A 110 -3.36 -5.73 -9.10
N VAL A 111 -4.41 -5.33 -8.39
CA VAL A 111 -5.78 -5.72 -8.72
C VAL A 111 -6.71 -4.53 -8.60
N SER A 112 -7.58 -4.34 -9.59
CA SER A 112 -8.57 -3.26 -9.58
C SER A 112 -9.71 -3.63 -8.62
N LEU A 113 -10.29 -2.66 -7.91
CA LEU A 113 -11.45 -2.91 -7.04
C LEU A 113 -12.64 -3.50 -7.81
N LYS A 114 -12.82 -3.15 -9.09
CA LYS A 114 -13.83 -3.76 -9.99
C LYS A 114 -13.72 -5.28 -10.13
N THR A 115 -12.56 -5.87 -9.83
CA THR A 115 -12.37 -7.33 -9.87
C THR A 115 -13.23 -8.00 -8.79
N PHE A 116 -13.42 -7.35 -7.64
CA PHE A 116 -14.26 -7.85 -6.54
C PHE A 116 -15.66 -7.24 -6.57
N PHE A 117 -15.78 -5.96 -6.91
CA PHE A 117 -17.03 -5.21 -6.84
C PHE A 117 -17.62 -4.99 -8.24
N ARG A 118 -18.67 -5.74 -8.58
CA ARG A 118 -19.33 -5.68 -9.90
C ARG A 118 -20.39 -4.59 -9.99
N THR A 119 -20.90 -4.12 -8.86
CA THR A 119 -21.91 -3.06 -8.79
C THR A 119 -21.26 -1.68 -8.84
N SER A 120 -21.98 -0.68 -9.34
CA SER A 120 -21.56 0.73 -9.28
C SER A 120 -21.68 1.34 -7.88
N THR A 121 -22.18 0.58 -6.90
CA THR A 121 -22.34 1.02 -5.52
C THR A 121 -20.99 1.12 -4.82
N ASN A 122 -20.84 2.13 -3.97
CA ASN A 122 -19.65 2.28 -3.13
C ASN A 122 -19.56 1.07 -2.18
N PRO A 123 -18.49 0.25 -2.22
CA PRO A 123 -18.38 -0.93 -1.36
C PRO A 123 -18.03 -0.58 0.09
N TRP A 124 -17.66 0.68 0.35
CA TRP A 124 -17.20 1.12 1.66
C TRP A 124 -18.33 1.40 2.63
N GLN A 125 -18.19 0.81 3.81
CA GLN A 125 -19.02 1.06 4.97
C GLN A 125 -18.21 1.90 5.94
N ARG A 126 -18.48 3.20 5.94
CA ARG A 126 -17.76 4.16 6.79
C ARG A 126 -18.29 4.08 8.21
N ASN A 127 -17.39 4.10 9.18
CA ASN A 127 -17.78 4.25 10.57
C ASN A 127 -18.37 5.64 10.82
N GLU A 128 -19.46 5.72 11.59
CA GLU A 128 -20.12 6.99 11.87
C GLU A 128 -19.39 7.82 12.94
N GLN A 129 -18.57 7.18 13.78
CA GLN A 129 -17.92 7.78 14.95
C GLN A 129 -16.44 8.11 14.70
N SER A 130 -15.81 7.49 13.69
CA SER A 130 -14.37 7.63 13.44
C SER A 130 -14.00 7.56 11.95
N ASP A 131 -12.84 8.10 11.59
CA ASP A 131 -12.36 8.21 10.22
C ASP A 131 -11.77 6.90 9.68
N PHE A 132 -12.57 5.84 9.70
CA PHE A 132 -12.24 4.59 9.03
C PHE A 132 -13.41 4.05 8.23
N ALA A 133 -13.11 3.15 7.31
CA ALA A 133 -14.11 2.42 6.56
C ALA A 133 -13.62 1.00 6.31
N ILE A 134 -14.58 0.09 6.19
CA ILE A 134 -14.35 -1.30 5.81
C ILE A 134 -15.09 -1.62 4.51
N ALA A 135 -14.56 -2.53 3.72
CA ALA A 135 -15.24 -3.12 2.59
C ALA A 135 -15.03 -4.63 2.62
N GLU A 136 -16.10 -5.40 2.61
CA GLU A 136 -16.01 -6.85 2.50
C GLU A 136 -15.66 -7.24 1.06
N LEU A 137 -14.63 -8.07 0.88
CA LEU A 137 -14.23 -8.59 -0.42
C LEU A 137 -15.02 -9.86 -0.73
N PRO A 138 -16.02 -9.80 -1.63
CA PRO A 138 -16.83 -10.97 -1.97
C PRO A 138 -16.01 -12.04 -2.68
N SER A 139 -16.44 -13.29 -2.53
CA SER A 139 -15.98 -14.37 -3.42
C SER A 139 -16.71 -14.25 -4.75
N VAL A 140 -15.99 -13.94 -5.83
CA VAL A 140 -16.56 -13.77 -7.16
C VAL A 140 -15.73 -14.49 -8.20
N ASP A 141 -16.40 -15.06 -9.21
CA ASP A 141 -15.73 -15.76 -10.30
C ASP A 141 -14.70 -14.84 -10.99
N GLY A 142 -13.49 -15.36 -11.18
CA GLY A 142 -12.36 -14.66 -11.81
C GLY A 142 -11.51 -13.81 -10.86
N ALA A 143 -11.83 -13.79 -9.56
CA ALA A 143 -11.05 -13.10 -8.53
C ALA A 143 -10.31 -14.06 -7.56
N GLU A 144 -10.38 -15.36 -7.79
CA GLU A 144 -9.95 -16.41 -6.86
C GLU A 144 -8.47 -16.28 -6.49
N THR A 145 -7.60 -16.11 -7.50
CA THR A 145 -6.15 -15.93 -7.29
C THR A 145 -5.87 -14.70 -6.42
N TYR A 146 -6.46 -13.55 -6.76
CA TYR A 146 -6.24 -12.31 -6.02
C TYR A 146 -6.83 -12.39 -4.60
N ARG A 147 -8.00 -13.01 -4.44
CA ARG A 147 -8.60 -13.24 -3.12
C ARG A 147 -7.72 -14.15 -2.27
N SER A 148 -7.16 -15.21 -2.85
CA SER A 148 -6.22 -16.11 -2.16
C SER A 148 -4.97 -15.36 -1.68
N HIS A 149 -4.36 -14.53 -2.55
CA HIS A 149 -3.21 -13.72 -2.16
C HIS A 149 -3.55 -12.75 -1.01
N LEU A 150 -4.65 -12.01 -1.13
CA LEU A 150 -5.07 -11.05 -0.11
C LEU A 150 -5.44 -11.76 1.21
N SER A 151 -6.02 -12.97 1.14
CA SER A 151 -6.28 -13.81 2.31
C SER A 151 -4.98 -14.22 3.01
N ALA A 152 -3.94 -14.58 2.27
CA ALA A 152 -2.63 -14.92 2.85
C ALA A 152 -1.96 -13.72 3.58
N LEU A 153 -2.27 -12.49 3.14
CA LEU A 153 -1.83 -11.26 3.82
C LEU A 153 -2.71 -10.85 5.00
N SER A 154 -3.91 -11.41 5.11
CA SER A 154 -4.90 -10.97 6.09
C SER A 154 -4.45 -11.19 7.53
N ILE A 155 -4.93 -10.30 8.40
CA ILE A 155 -4.73 -10.34 9.84
C ILE A 155 -5.98 -10.97 10.45
N SER A 156 -5.84 -11.91 11.38
CA SER A 156 -7.01 -12.47 12.07
C SER A 156 -7.74 -11.37 12.85
N LEU A 157 -9.07 -11.42 12.92
CA LEU A 157 -9.84 -10.54 13.81
C LEU A 157 -9.38 -10.67 15.27
N ASP A 158 -8.95 -11.86 15.69
CA ASP A 158 -8.41 -12.11 17.05
C ASP A 158 -7.09 -11.38 17.32
N SER A 159 -6.36 -11.02 16.27
CA SER A 159 -5.16 -10.18 16.33
C SER A 159 -5.49 -8.68 16.42
N ILE A 160 -6.76 -8.27 16.36
CA ILE A 160 -7.17 -6.88 16.53
C ILE A 160 -7.53 -6.65 18.00
N CYS A 161 -6.80 -5.76 18.67
CA CYS A 161 -6.97 -5.47 20.09
C CYS A 161 -8.38 -4.99 20.44
N THR A 162 -8.87 -5.44 21.59
CA THR A 162 -10.12 -4.98 22.21
C THR A 162 -9.93 -3.74 23.08
N GLU A 163 -8.69 -3.40 23.42
CA GLU A 163 -8.36 -2.26 24.27
C GLU A 163 -7.13 -1.52 23.76
N THR A 164 -7.10 -0.21 23.97
CA THR A 164 -5.92 0.60 23.69
C THR A 164 -4.82 0.32 24.74
N PRO A 165 -3.58 -0.03 24.33
CA PRO A 165 -2.48 -0.22 25.27
C PRO A 165 -2.12 1.06 26.06
N PRO A 166 -1.40 0.95 27.19
CA PRO A 166 -1.07 2.12 28.00
C PRO A 166 -0.16 3.10 27.25
N ARG A 167 -0.11 4.35 27.73
CA ARG A 167 0.86 5.35 27.28
C ARG A 167 2.28 4.80 27.38
N THR A 168 3.16 5.30 26.52
CA THR A 168 4.55 4.87 26.33
C THR A 168 4.73 3.44 25.82
N THR A 169 3.65 2.72 25.48
CA THR A 169 3.78 1.47 24.73
C THR A 169 4.41 1.75 23.37
N GLU A 170 5.45 0.99 23.04
CA GLU A 170 6.13 1.05 21.75
C GLU A 170 5.30 0.35 20.68
N ILE A 171 5.18 1.00 19.53
CA ILE A 171 4.32 0.58 18.42
C ILE A 171 5.08 0.68 17.11
N VAL A 172 4.69 -0.13 16.12
CA VAL A 172 5.20 -0.03 14.76
C VAL A 172 4.06 0.40 13.85
N ALA A 173 4.10 1.64 13.39
CA ALA A 173 3.15 2.15 12.40
C ALA A 173 3.65 1.84 10.99
N VAL A 174 2.81 1.22 10.17
CA VAL A 174 3.21 0.72 8.85
C VAL A 174 2.32 1.29 7.75
N GLY A 175 2.93 1.77 6.66
CA GLY A 175 2.20 2.30 5.52
C GLY A 175 3.10 2.86 4.42
N PHE A 176 2.55 3.75 3.59
CA PHE A 176 3.22 4.31 2.41
C PHE A 176 3.36 5.85 2.49
N PRO A 177 4.10 6.38 3.49
CA PRO A 177 4.29 7.81 3.65
C PRO A 177 4.91 8.42 2.39
N LEU A 178 4.29 9.46 1.84
CA LEU A 178 4.74 10.15 0.62
C LEU A 178 4.96 9.21 -0.56
N ALA A 179 4.18 8.11 -0.64
CA ALA A 179 4.34 7.03 -1.62
C ALA A 179 5.66 6.23 -1.52
N ILE A 180 6.47 6.47 -0.49
CA ILE A 180 7.69 5.68 -0.24
C ILE A 180 7.28 4.23 -0.02
N GLY A 181 7.97 3.32 -0.70
CA GLY A 181 7.66 1.89 -0.65
C GLY A 181 6.57 1.42 -1.62
N ALA A 182 5.90 2.34 -2.34
CA ALA A 182 4.91 1.98 -3.37
C ALA A 182 5.53 1.90 -4.78
N GLY A 183 6.80 1.49 -4.89
CA GLY A 183 7.53 1.36 -6.15
C GLY A 183 7.25 0.03 -6.87
N ASP A 184 8.08 -0.34 -7.84
CA ASP A 184 7.95 -1.60 -8.59
C ASP A 184 8.00 -2.84 -7.68
N VAL A 185 8.84 -2.76 -6.64
CA VAL A 185 8.81 -3.68 -5.50
C VAL A 185 8.11 -2.95 -4.37
N ILE A 186 6.92 -3.43 -4.00
CA ILE A 186 6.19 -2.89 -2.87
C ILE A 186 6.88 -3.30 -1.56
N SER A 187 7.10 -2.32 -0.70
CA SER A 187 7.81 -2.45 0.57
C SER A 187 7.34 -1.35 1.51
N PRO A 188 6.26 -1.57 2.29
CA PRO A 188 5.75 -0.55 3.20
C PRO A 188 6.80 -0.10 4.21
N VAL A 189 6.71 1.17 4.63
CA VAL A 189 7.60 1.76 5.61
C VAL A 189 7.09 1.45 7.01
N ALA A 190 7.91 0.78 7.82
CA ALA A 190 7.68 0.56 9.23
C ALA A 190 8.37 1.67 10.06
N VAL A 191 7.61 2.37 10.89
CA VAL A 191 8.09 3.45 11.75
C VAL A 191 7.81 3.10 13.20
N VAL A 192 8.87 2.97 14.00
CA VAL A 192 8.74 2.77 15.44
C VAL A 192 8.31 4.08 16.10
N GLY A 193 7.32 3.97 16.98
CA GLY A 193 6.73 5.08 17.70
C GLY A 193 6.20 4.65 19.07
N HIS A 194 5.49 5.55 19.72
CA HIS A 194 4.92 5.34 21.05
C HIS A 194 3.51 5.90 21.15
N ILE A 195 2.67 5.23 21.94
CA ILE A 195 1.38 5.78 22.39
C ILE A 195 1.64 6.98 23.31
N ALA A 196 1.10 8.14 22.95
CA ALA A 196 1.29 9.40 23.68
C ALA A 196 0.07 9.77 24.56
N SER A 197 -1.12 9.26 24.24
CA SER A 197 -2.34 9.51 25.03
C SER A 197 -3.10 8.22 25.37
N ARG A 198 -4.04 8.33 26.31
CA ARG A 198 -5.16 7.38 26.35
C ARG A 198 -6.09 7.65 25.16
N GLU A 199 -7.01 6.74 24.89
CA GLU A 199 -8.16 7.04 24.04
C GLU A 199 -8.88 8.29 24.57
N THR A 200 -9.14 9.23 23.69
CA THR A 200 -9.75 10.52 24.02
C THR A 200 -10.70 10.96 22.92
N ASN A 201 -11.86 11.49 23.33
CA ASN A 201 -12.85 12.00 22.41
C ASN A 201 -12.43 13.38 21.90
N THR A 202 -11.88 13.43 20.69
CA THR A 202 -11.27 14.63 20.09
C THR A 202 -12.24 15.34 19.17
N ALA A 203 -12.38 16.66 19.31
CA ALA A 203 -13.16 17.48 18.39
C ALA A 203 -12.57 17.47 16.96
N ASN A 204 -13.44 17.31 15.96
CA ASN A 204 -13.10 17.36 14.53
C ASN A 204 -14.23 18.04 13.73
N THR A 205 -14.14 17.99 12.40
CA THR A 205 -15.10 18.69 11.50
C THR A 205 -16.51 18.09 11.49
N TRP A 206 -16.71 16.87 11.97
CA TRP A 206 -18.01 16.20 12.01
C TRP A 206 -18.51 15.91 13.43
N GLY A 207 -17.86 16.48 14.45
CA GLY A 207 -18.25 16.31 15.84
C GLY A 207 -17.05 15.93 16.70
N HIS A 208 -17.17 14.81 17.40
CA HIS A 208 -16.07 14.25 18.17
C HIS A 208 -15.82 12.81 17.74
N GLU A 209 -14.56 12.41 17.84
CA GLU A 209 -14.08 11.10 17.42
C GLU A 209 -13.16 10.51 18.49
N PRO A 210 -13.29 9.22 18.83
CA PRO A 210 -12.32 8.54 19.68
C PRO A 210 -10.96 8.43 18.98
N ILE A 211 -9.93 9.03 19.58
CA ILE A 211 -8.57 9.09 19.04
C ILE A 211 -7.56 8.67 20.11
N VAL A 212 -6.52 7.97 19.67
CA VAL A 212 -5.27 7.82 20.40
C VAL A 212 -4.20 8.66 19.70
N TYR A 213 -3.52 9.50 20.46
CA TYR A 213 -2.38 10.25 19.96
C TYR A 213 -1.11 9.42 20.06
N CYS A 214 -0.29 9.45 19.02
CA CYS A 214 0.98 8.74 18.94
C CYS A 214 2.11 9.67 18.49
N SER A 215 3.34 9.27 18.76
CA SER A 215 4.56 9.92 18.26
C SER A 215 5.48 8.89 17.61
N PRO A 216 6.20 9.20 16.52
CA PRO A 216 6.25 10.50 15.84
C PRO A 216 5.00 10.80 15.01
N ALA A 217 4.91 12.04 14.51
CA ALA A 217 3.96 12.39 13.48
C ALA A 217 4.34 11.72 12.16
N LEU A 218 3.38 11.09 11.48
CA LEU A 218 3.60 10.39 10.22
C LEU A 218 3.15 11.27 9.04
N ALA A 219 3.70 10.98 7.86
CA ALA A 219 3.42 11.75 6.66
C ALA A 219 2.11 11.29 5.97
N GLN A 220 1.59 12.13 5.06
CA GLN A 220 0.48 11.75 4.21
C GLN A 220 0.80 10.45 3.44
N GLY A 221 -0.19 9.61 3.20
CA GLY A 221 -0.03 8.29 2.57
C GLY A 221 0.04 7.15 3.58
N THR A 222 0.37 7.43 4.84
CA THR A 222 0.28 6.47 5.95
C THR A 222 -1.16 6.27 6.46
N SER A 223 -2.09 7.20 6.17
CA SER A 223 -3.50 7.05 6.55
C SER A 223 -4.09 5.74 6.02
N GLY A 224 -4.81 5.03 6.88
CA GLY A 224 -5.35 3.69 6.64
C GLY A 224 -4.38 2.55 6.97
N GLY A 225 -3.13 2.87 7.33
CA GLY A 225 -2.12 1.89 7.73
C GLY A 225 -2.30 1.45 9.19
N PRO A 226 -2.12 0.16 9.51
CA PRO A 226 -2.23 -0.34 10.86
C PRO A 226 -1.03 0.10 11.72
N ALA A 227 -1.27 0.19 13.03
CA ALA A 227 -0.23 0.25 14.04
C ALA A 227 -0.21 -1.07 14.82
N PHE A 228 0.97 -1.66 14.91
CA PHE A 228 1.20 -2.93 15.59
C PHE A 228 1.84 -2.71 16.94
N LEU A 229 1.58 -3.61 17.89
CA LEU A 229 2.37 -3.70 19.11
C LEU A 229 3.82 -4.09 18.75
N ASN A 230 4.83 -3.42 19.30
CA ASN A 230 6.21 -3.82 19.09
C ASN A 230 6.65 -4.91 20.09
N ASN A 231 7.74 -5.63 19.77
CA ASN A 231 8.38 -6.64 20.63
C ASN A 231 7.47 -7.83 20.98
N GLN A 232 6.64 -8.25 20.03
CA GLN A 232 5.84 -9.47 20.15
C GLN A 232 6.70 -10.71 19.86
N PRO A 233 6.30 -11.89 20.39
CA PRO A 233 6.88 -13.16 19.98
C PRO A 233 6.88 -13.34 18.46
N ASP A 234 7.87 -14.06 17.93
CA ASP A 234 8.00 -14.29 16.49
C ASP A 234 6.72 -14.88 15.89
N GLY A 235 6.20 -14.21 14.87
CA GLY A 235 4.97 -14.61 14.17
C GLY A 235 3.67 -14.10 14.79
N GLU A 236 3.70 -13.54 16.01
CA GLU A 236 2.55 -12.83 16.56
C GLU A 236 2.43 -11.44 15.96
N LEU A 237 1.21 -11.07 15.61
CA LEU A 237 0.87 -9.76 15.09
C LEU A 237 -0.37 -9.27 15.80
N THR A 238 -0.28 -8.10 16.42
CA THR A 238 -1.39 -7.48 17.13
C THR A 238 -1.57 -6.05 16.68
N VAL A 239 -2.72 -5.77 16.06
CA VAL A 239 -3.11 -4.44 15.63
C VAL A 239 -3.75 -3.73 16.80
N ILE A 240 -3.18 -2.59 17.18
CA ILE A 240 -3.64 -1.77 18.30
C ILE A 240 -4.39 -0.50 17.83
N GLY A 241 -4.34 -0.22 16.54
CA GLY A 241 -5.10 0.86 15.92
C GLY A 241 -4.73 1.07 14.46
N MET A 242 -5.25 2.13 13.87
CA MET A 242 -4.99 2.52 12.49
C MET A 242 -4.70 4.01 12.40
N HIS A 243 -3.62 4.38 11.72
CA HIS A 243 -3.26 5.78 11.55
C HIS A 243 -4.23 6.48 10.58
N ILE A 244 -4.67 7.70 10.90
CA ILE A 244 -5.62 8.45 10.05
C ILE A 244 -5.21 9.89 9.75
N GLY A 245 -4.21 10.44 10.45
CA GLY A 245 -3.77 11.80 10.19
C GLY A 245 -2.96 12.40 11.32
N VAL A 246 -2.75 13.70 11.30
CA VAL A 246 -1.93 14.41 12.28
C VAL A 246 -2.69 15.58 12.89
N VAL A 247 -2.42 15.87 14.16
CA VAL A 247 -2.71 17.17 14.76
C VAL A 247 -1.44 18.02 14.72
N LYS A 248 -1.59 19.32 14.48
CA LYS A 248 -0.49 20.29 14.52
C LYS A 248 -0.95 21.54 15.27
N ASP A 249 -0.04 22.17 15.99
CA ASP A 249 -0.26 23.48 16.58
C ASP A 249 0.43 24.59 15.77
N VAL A 250 0.36 25.82 16.29
CA VAL A 250 1.01 26.99 15.67
C VAL A 250 2.53 26.99 15.81
N SER A 251 3.09 26.20 16.74
CA SER A 251 4.54 26.07 16.93
C SER A 251 5.17 25.12 15.90
N GLY A 252 4.35 24.31 15.24
CA GLY A 252 4.79 23.26 14.32
C GLY A 252 4.98 21.92 15.00
N ALA A 253 4.69 21.80 16.30
CA ALA A 253 4.62 20.53 16.99
C ALA A 253 3.49 19.67 16.38
N LYS A 254 3.75 18.37 16.24
CA LYS A 254 2.80 17.43 15.64
C LYS A 254 2.70 16.15 16.43
N LEU A 255 1.49 15.59 16.48
CA LEU A 255 1.24 14.22 16.92
C LEU A 255 0.44 13.49 15.84
N SER A 256 0.67 12.19 15.73
CA SER A 256 -0.15 11.30 14.94
C SER A 256 -1.48 11.04 15.63
N LYS A 257 -2.55 10.93 14.85
CA LYS A 257 -3.86 10.46 15.26
C LYS A 257 -4.04 9.01 14.83
N MET A 258 -4.53 8.19 15.74
CA MET A 258 -4.79 6.78 15.51
C MET A 258 -6.21 6.46 15.95
N VAL A 259 -6.95 5.75 15.10
CA VAL A 259 -8.22 5.13 15.45
C VAL A 259 -7.95 3.93 16.35
N PRO A 260 -8.59 3.81 17.52
CA PRO A 260 -8.50 2.63 18.36
C PRO A 260 -8.91 1.34 17.63
N ALA A 261 -8.15 0.24 17.79
CA ALA A 261 -8.43 -1.03 17.12
C ALA A 261 -9.79 -1.65 17.48
N ASN A 262 -10.28 -1.42 18.70
CA ASN A 262 -11.56 -1.96 19.16
C ASN A 262 -12.73 -1.47 18.32
N LEU A 263 -12.73 -0.22 17.84
CA LEU A 263 -13.79 0.27 16.96
C LEU A 263 -13.83 -0.48 15.62
N ILE A 264 -12.65 -0.81 15.07
CA ILE A 264 -12.52 -1.59 13.84
C ILE A 264 -13.03 -3.02 14.08
N ARG A 265 -12.61 -3.63 15.20
CA ARG A 265 -13.05 -4.96 15.61
C ARG A 265 -14.56 -5.02 15.78
N ASP A 266 -15.15 -4.06 16.49
CA ASP A 266 -16.58 -4.01 16.78
C ASP A 266 -17.40 -3.90 15.49
N GLN A 267 -16.98 -3.05 14.55
CA GLN A 267 -17.66 -2.91 13.26
C GLN A 267 -17.56 -4.18 12.40
N ILE A 268 -16.40 -4.86 12.36
CA ILE A 268 -16.27 -6.13 11.65
C ILE A 268 -17.13 -7.22 12.31
N SER A 269 -17.14 -7.26 13.65
CA SER A 269 -17.92 -8.25 14.41
C SER A 269 -19.42 -8.07 14.23
N SER A 270 -19.94 -6.83 14.20
CA SER A 270 -21.36 -6.60 13.92
C SER A 270 -21.76 -7.04 12.51
N HIS A 271 -20.85 -6.92 11.53
CA HIS A 271 -21.08 -7.44 10.19
C HIS A 271 -21.14 -8.97 10.14
N ALA A 272 -20.41 -9.66 11.01
CA ALA A 272 -20.43 -11.12 11.09
C ALA A 272 -21.76 -11.66 11.61
N THR A 273 -22.50 -10.88 12.40
CA THR A 273 -23.75 -11.33 13.06
C THR A 273 -25.04 -11.01 12.31
N ASP A 274 -25.01 -10.21 11.24
CA ASP A 274 -26.20 -9.75 10.51
C ASP A 274 -26.70 -10.73 9.42
N GLU A 275 -26.33 -12.02 9.51
CA GLU A 275 -26.89 -13.15 8.73
C GLU A 275 -27.75 -14.09 9.59
#